data_AF-D0MU92-F1
#
_entry.id   AF-D0MU92-F1
#
_cell.length_a   1.000
_cell.length_b   1.000
_cell.length_c   1.000
_cell.angle_alpha   90.00
_cell.angle_beta   90.00
_cell.angle_gamma   90.00
#
_symmetry.space_group_name_H-M   'P 1'
#
loop_
_entity.id
_entity.type
_entity.pdbx_description
1 polymer ?
#
loop_
_entity_poly.entity_id
_entity_poly.type
_entity_poly.pdbx_seq_one_letter_code
_entity_poly.pdbx_strand_id
1 'polypeptide(L)'
;MEPRARRLSNAREPPMPPLAPQQYPTKSYSRSSGRSARSVRSMSTAVVLRLLLGLLCVGIVAQWVMWSSSVVSTQRSNTNNQPDNGWMNHLRRIEHGEDTPGTAQVVDTFEFVPPASDPTYEEEQQRRAPYDPSKHNEDQKQVVDMVQWAWKGYSEYAYGHDSLNVKTYKGTGLPDHDMALTLVDALDTLYLVGMFDEFDRASEWVANNMEQRIFLSGFISFFETTIRLMGGLLSSYCMSGHVHLLTIANKLGMALSPAFEVYDHGVPAKDFDIVTKRTRAAPSLAEVGTLQMEFKYLARLTGYPKYQEQVERISDSLAKQVEDKYTNGLLPVQISQESGKITTSKITLGANGDSYYEYLLKQWLLSGKKDDKFKTQYMTAVDGITDKLLGKSKPNGFVFIGELVYGKFEPKMDHLVCFVPGMLALGYKNGMPEEHLTLAKQLMETCYQMYAQMEAKLAPEIMYFNMKENVEEDLLVSATDAFNLLRPETVESLMVLYRVTKDEKYREYGREIMKAFEKNCRLERGGYASIGNVAKGPIHIGFRNEMESFFIAETLKYLFLLFSDDSMLSLDEIVFNTEAHPFPIEKTDS
;
A
#
# COMPACT_ATOMS: atom_id res chain seq x y z
N MET A 1 47.60 31.74 1.73
CA MET A 1 48.31 30.46 1.61
C MET A 1 47.29 29.41 1.21
N GLU A 2 47.23 29.07 -0.07
CA GLU A 2 46.45 27.94 -0.58
C GLU A 2 47.01 26.60 -0.08
N PRO A 3 46.17 25.56 -0.03
CA PRO A 3 46.64 24.22 -0.34
C PRO A 3 45.79 23.52 -1.40
N ARG A 4 46.37 23.47 -2.61
CA ARG A 4 46.53 22.31 -3.51
C ARG A 4 45.44 21.23 -3.54
N ALA A 5 44.67 21.27 -4.63
CA ALA A 5 43.93 20.13 -5.19
C ALA A 5 44.87 18.99 -5.66
N ARG A 6 44.54 17.74 -5.30
CA ARG A 6 45.13 16.52 -5.89
C ARG A 6 44.19 15.96 -6.96
N ARG A 7 44.73 15.85 -8.19
CA ARG A 7 44.20 15.04 -9.29
C ARG A 7 44.61 13.58 -9.10
N LEU A 8 43.67 12.65 -9.29
CA LEU A 8 43.90 11.23 -9.61
C LEU A 8 42.87 10.89 -10.71
N SER A 9 43.24 11.04 -11.99
CA SER A 9 43.75 9.98 -12.88
C SER A 9 42.74 8.87 -13.18
N ASN A 10 41.94 9.10 -14.24
CA ASN A 10 41.20 8.09 -14.97
C ASN A 10 42.15 7.09 -15.64
N ALA A 11 42.07 5.81 -15.29
CA ALA A 11 42.61 4.71 -16.07
C ALA A 11 41.43 3.90 -16.64
N ARG A 12 41.26 3.95 -17.96
CA ARG A 12 40.35 3.10 -18.73
C ARG A 12 41.00 1.73 -18.92
N GLU A 13 40.33 0.66 -18.50
CA GLU A 13 40.66 -0.70 -18.92
C GLU A 13 40.05 -0.98 -20.33
N PRO A 14 40.73 -1.78 -21.18
CA PRO A 14 40.27 -2.09 -22.53
C PRO A 14 39.21 -3.21 -22.56
N PRO A 15 38.34 -3.26 -23.58
CA PRO A 15 37.26 -4.24 -23.67
C PRO A 15 37.76 -5.64 -24.06
N MET A 16 37.17 -6.66 -23.44
CA MET A 16 37.38 -8.08 -23.72
C MET A 16 36.77 -8.51 -25.08
N PRO A 17 37.41 -9.44 -25.83
CA PRO A 17 36.90 -9.92 -27.11
C PRO A 17 35.82 -11.00 -26.96
N PRO A 18 34.96 -11.22 -27.98
CA PRO A 18 33.81 -12.12 -27.89
C PRO A 18 34.22 -13.61 -27.96
N LEU A 19 33.53 -14.43 -27.15
CA LEU A 19 33.66 -15.89 -27.12
C LEU A 19 32.88 -16.56 -28.26
N ALA A 20 33.53 -17.51 -28.94
CA ALA A 20 32.98 -18.31 -30.02
C ALA A 20 32.10 -19.49 -29.52
N PRO A 21 31.09 -19.94 -30.30
CA PRO A 21 30.16 -20.99 -29.88
C PRO A 21 30.76 -22.41 -30.01
N GLN A 22 30.60 -23.22 -28.95
CA GLN A 22 30.95 -24.65 -28.95
C GLN A 22 29.80 -25.50 -29.54
N GLN A 23 30.14 -26.31 -30.55
CA GLN A 23 29.33 -27.38 -31.12
C GLN A 23 29.43 -28.66 -30.27
N TYR A 24 28.32 -29.37 -30.10
CA TYR A 24 28.31 -30.77 -29.65
C TYR A 24 27.90 -31.72 -30.80
N PRO A 25 28.48 -32.94 -30.88
CA PRO A 25 28.48 -33.75 -32.09
C PRO A 25 27.27 -34.68 -32.24
N THR A 26 26.92 -34.93 -33.50
CA THR A 26 25.99 -35.96 -33.97
C THR A 26 26.73 -37.24 -34.38
N LYS A 27 26.11 -38.40 -34.13
CA LYS A 27 26.21 -39.70 -34.83
C LYS A 27 25.40 -40.70 -33.99
N SER A 28 24.68 -41.70 -34.49
CA SER A 28 24.24 -42.20 -35.80
C SER A 28 23.69 -43.60 -35.47
N TYR A 29 22.53 -44.05 -35.95
CA TYR A 29 22.34 -45.48 -36.17
C TYR A 29 21.30 -45.78 -37.26
N SER A 30 21.65 -46.83 -38.00
CA SER A 30 21.19 -47.27 -39.31
C SER A 30 19.90 -48.11 -39.30
N ARG A 31 19.25 -48.15 -40.46
CA ARG A 31 18.13 -49.05 -40.83
C ARG A 31 18.61 -50.43 -41.32
N SER A 32 17.88 -51.48 -40.97
CA SER A 32 17.47 -52.63 -41.83
C SER A 32 16.58 -53.55 -40.98
N SER A 33 15.28 -53.75 -41.23
CA SER A 33 14.58 -54.49 -42.30
C SER A 33 13.89 -55.74 -41.73
N GLY A 34 12.57 -55.80 -41.82
CA GLY A 34 11.77 -56.99 -41.53
C GLY A 34 10.31 -56.75 -41.95
N ARG A 35 9.87 -57.36 -43.05
CA ARG A 35 8.47 -57.39 -43.52
C ARG A 35 7.68 -58.45 -42.75
N SER A 36 6.43 -58.16 -42.36
CA SER A 36 5.28 -59.03 -42.66
C SER A 36 3.94 -58.41 -42.22
N ALA A 37 2.91 -58.73 -43.00
CA ALA A 37 1.47 -58.71 -42.73
C ALA A 37 0.70 -57.37 -42.68
N ARG A 38 -0.13 -57.20 -43.72
CA ARG A 38 -1.25 -56.26 -43.80
C ARG A 38 -2.28 -56.53 -42.71
N SER A 39 -2.74 -55.46 -42.06
CA SER A 39 -4.04 -55.40 -41.40
C SER A 39 -4.62 -53.99 -41.59
N VAL A 40 -5.85 -53.93 -42.08
CA VAL A 40 -6.62 -52.71 -42.36
C VAL A 40 -6.98 -52.04 -41.03
N ARG A 41 -6.54 -50.80 -40.80
CA ARG A 41 -7.04 -49.96 -39.70
C ARG A 41 -7.25 -48.52 -40.14
N SER A 42 -8.34 -47.96 -39.62
CA SER A 42 -8.94 -46.65 -39.81
C SER A 42 -7.96 -45.47 -39.81
N MET A 43 -8.32 -44.40 -40.53
CA MET A 43 -7.70 -43.08 -40.38
C MET A 43 -7.63 -42.70 -38.91
N SER A 44 -6.42 -42.43 -38.42
CA SER A 44 -6.18 -41.90 -37.07
C SER A 44 -6.81 -40.50 -36.95
N THR A 45 -7.44 -40.24 -35.81
CA THR A 45 -7.97 -38.94 -35.37
C THR A 45 -6.98 -37.78 -35.53
N ALA A 46 -5.66 -38.08 -35.53
CA ALA A 46 -4.61 -37.09 -35.77
C ALA A 46 -4.57 -36.54 -37.22
N VAL A 47 -5.04 -37.29 -38.22
CA VAL A 47 -5.07 -36.84 -39.63
C VAL A 47 -6.28 -35.94 -39.89
N VAL A 48 -7.42 -36.25 -39.28
CA VAL A 48 -8.63 -35.42 -39.35
C VAL A 48 -8.41 -34.07 -38.66
N LEU A 49 -7.74 -34.07 -37.50
CA LEU A 49 -7.43 -32.85 -36.76
C LEU A 49 -6.45 -31.92 -37.50
N ARG A 50 -5.47 -32.49 -38.23
CA ARG A 50 -4.53 -31.70 -39.06
C ARG A 50 -5.17 -31.09 -40.29
N LEU A 51 -6.15 -31.77 -40.90
CA LEU A 51 -6.92 -31.23 -42.03
C LEU A 51 -7.88 -30.11 -41.57
N LEU A 52 -8.50 -30.24 -40.40
CA LEU A 52 -9.36 -29.21 -39.82
C LEU A 52 -8.57 -27.96 -39.40
N LEU A 53 -7.39 -28.13 -38.79
CA LEU A 53 -6.48 -27.01 -38.45
C LEU A 53 -5.95 -26.29 -39.70
N GLY A 54 -5.67 -27.03 -40.78
CA GLY A 54 -5.25 -26.45 -42.06
C GLY A 54 -6.34 -25.58 -42.71
N LEU A 55 -7.60 -26.02 -42.66
CA LEU A 55 -8.74 -25.25 -43.20
C LEU A 55 -9.06 -24.00 -42.36
N LEU A 56 -8.86 -24.06 -41.04
CA LEU A 56 -9.06 -22.90 -40.14
C LEU A 56 -8.02 -21.80 -40.39
N CYS A 57 -6.76 -22.17 -40.67
CA CYS A 57 -5.69 -21.22 -40.97
C CYS A 57 -5.92 -20.49 -42.31
N VAL A 58 -6.48 -21.16 -43.31
CA VAL A 58 -6.82 -20.55 -44.61
C VAL A 58 -7.97 -19.55 -44.48
N GLY A 59 -8.95 -19.82 -43.60
CA GLY A 59 -10.05 -18.89 -43.32
C GLY A 59 -9.61 -17.59 -42.64
N ILE A 60 -8.67 -17.68 -41.68
CA ILE A 60 -8.15 -16.51 -40.96
C ILE A 60 -7.30 -15.60 -41.86
N VAL A 61 -6.49 -16.20 -42.75
CA VAL A 61 -5.69 -15.43 -43.73
C VAL A 61 -6.60 -14.74 -44.77
N ALA A 62 -7.68 -15.39 -45.22
CA ALA A 62 -8.64 -14.78 -46.14
C ALA A 62 -9.40 -13.59 -45.52
N GLN A 63 -9.74 -13.65 -44.23
CA GLN A 63 -10.35 -12.52 -43.51
C GLN A 63 -9.39 -11.34 -43.30
N TRP A 64 -8.10 -11.61 -43.07
CA TRP A 64 -7.09 -10.56 -42.92
C TRP A 64 -6.77 -9.82 -44.23
N VAL A 65 -6.80 -10.54 -45.37
CA VAL A 65 -6.61 -9.95 -46.70
C VAL A 65 -7.82 -9.11 -47.13
N MET A 66 -9.05 -9.47 -46.73
CA MET A 66 -10.25 -8.65 -46.99
C MET A 66 -10.32 -7.40 -46.10
N TRP A 67 -9.80 -7.45 -44.86
CA TRP A 67 -9.81 -6.29 -43.97
C TRP A 67 -8.70 -5.27 -44.32
N SER A 68 -7.52 -5.75 -44.73
CA SER A 68 -6.39 -4.89 -45.13
C SER A 68 -6.59 -4.15 -46.46
N SER A 69 -7.48 -4.64 -47.34
CA SER A 69 -7.81 -3.99 -48.62
C SER A 69 -8.90 -2.90 -48.50
N SER A 70 -9.48 -2.70 -47.31
CA SER A 70 -10.49 -1.65 -47.05
C SER A 70 -9.90 -0.36 -46.45
N VAL A 71 -8.61 -0.36 -46.09
CA VAL A 71 -7.92 0.77 -45.42
C VAL A 71 -7.01 1.56 -46.38
N VAL A 72 -6.88 1.12 -47.64
CA VAL A 72 -6.03 1.78 -48.66
C VAL A 72 -6.88 2.42 -49.75
N SER A 73 -7.75 3.37 -49.37
CA SER A 73 -8.34 4.30 -50.34
C SER A 73 -8.80 5.61 -49.69
N THR A 74 -7.90 6.39 -49.10
CA THR A 74 -8.04 7.85 -49.14
C THR A 74 -6.71 8.57 -48.91
N GLN A 75 -6.30 9.27 -49.96
CA GLN A 75 -5.40 10.44 -50.03
C GLN A 75 -3.88 10.27 -49.92
N ARG A 76 -3.28 10.49 -51.09
CA ARG A 76 -1.89 10.90 -51.36
C ARG A 76 -1.93 12.35 -51.89
N SER A 77 -0.84 13.09 -51.68
CA SER A 77 -0.53 14.50 -52.04
C SER A 77 -0.89 15.52 -50.93
N ASN A 78 -0.03 16.45 -50.48
CA ASN A 78 1.17 17.04 -51.05
C ASN A 78 2.15 17.53 -49.94
N THR A 79 3.40 17.75 -50.35
CA THR A 79 4.63 18.09 -49.61
C THR A 79 4.73 19.53 -49.06
N ASN A 80 5.28 19.73 -47.86
CA ASN A 80 6.48 20.58 -47.58
C ASN A 80 6.71 20.90 -46.07
N ASN A 81 8.00 20.86 -45.70
CA ASN A 81 8.77 21.26 -44.52
C ASN A 81 8.21 22.07 -43.32
N GLN A 82 8.77 21.68 -42.16
CA GLN A 82 9.09 22.37 -40.89
C GLN A 82 8.07 22.40 -39.72
N PRO A 83 8.55 22.27 -38.45
CA PRO A 83 7.72 21.88 -37.31
C PRO A 83 7.14 23.11 -36.62
N ASP A 84 5.83 23.09 -36.35
CA ASP A 84 5.20 24.12 -35.54
C ASP A 84 4.22 23.51 -34.53
N ASN A 85 4.24 24.09 -33.34
CA ASN A 85 3.73 23.55 -32.08
C ASN A 85 2.23 23.82 -31.97
N GLY A 86 1.40 22.80 -32.20
CA GLY A 86 -0.06 22.94 -32.31
C GLY A 86 -0.86 22.25 -31.22
N TRP A 87 -0.78 22.72 -29.97
CA TRP A 87 -1.68 22.28 -28.87
C TRP A 87 -2.67 23.37 -28.40
N MET A 88 -2.74 24.54 -29.04
CA MET A 88 -3.63 25.64 -28.60
C MET A 88 -4.89 25.92 -29.44
N ASN A 89 -5.19 25.15 -30.50
CA ASN A 89 -6.30 25.50 -31.40
C ASN A 89 -7.51 24.55 -31.39
N HIS A 90 -7.69 23.76 -30.33
CA HIS A 90 -8.89 22.90 -30.18
C HIS A 90 -9.95 23.41 -29.19
N LEU A 91 -9.82 24.64 -28.66
CA LEU A 91 -10.78 25.23 -27.71
C LEU A 91 -11.54 26.46 -28.24
N ARG A 92 -11.75 26.59 -29.55
CA ARG A 92 -12.67 27.60 -30.11
C ARG A 92 -13.49 27.04 -31.25
N ARG A 93 -14.45 26.17 -30.93
CA ARG A 93 -15.57 25.88 -31.84
C ARG A 93 -16.75 25.17 -31.18
N ILE A 94 -17.25 25.71 -30.07
CA ILE A 94 -18.65 25.50 -29.67
C ILE A 94 -19.15 26.82 -29.06
N GLU A 95 -19.42 27.80 -29.91
CA GLU A 95 -20.35 28.88 -29.59
C GLU A 95 -21.27 29.05 -30.80
N HIS A 96 -22.58 29.16 -30.50
CA HIS A 96 -23.74 29.28 -31.39
C HIS A 96 -24.50 27.97 -31.70
N GLY A 97 -25.35 27.61 -30.74
CA GLY A 97 -26.58 26.84 -30.94
C GLY A 97 -27.60 27.27 -29.87
N GLU A 98 -28.78 27.69 -30.30
CA GLU A 98 -29.84 28.37 -29.54
C GLU A 98 -30.52 27.52 -28.44
N ASP A 99 -31.23 28.23 -27.57
CA ASP A 99 -31.80 27.87 -26.27
C ASP A 99 -32.69 26.61 -26.18
N THR A 100 -32.43 25.80 -25.15
CA THR A 100 -33.47 25.11 -24.35
C THR A 100 -33.11 25.23 -22.87
N PRO A 101 -34.03 25.60 -21.95
CA PRO A 101 -33.70 25.72 -20.54
C PRO A 101 -33.71 24.32 -19.89
N GLY A 102 -32.65 23.57 -20.13
CA GLY A 102 -32.22 22.49 -19.25
C GLY A 102 -31.31 23.08 -18.18
N THR A 103 -31.49 22.68 -16.94
CA THR A 103 -30.66 23.06 -15.80
C THR A 103 -29.18 22.87 -16.16
N ALA A 104 -28.48 23.97 -16.42
CA ALA A 104 -27.04 23.96 -16.59
C ALA A 104 -26.44 23.39 -15.31
N GLN A 105 -25.83 22.20 -15.39
CA GLN A 105 -25.00 21.71 -14.29
C GLN A 105 -23.92 22.75 -14.07
N VAL A 106 -23.95 23.37 -12.89
CA VAL A 106 -22.85 24.22 -12.42
C VAL A 106 -21.63 23.30 -12.38
N VAL A 107 -20.74 23.44 -13.36
CA VAL A 107 -19.42 22.81 -13.29
C VAL A 107 -18.75 23.46 -12.10
N ASP A 108 -18.53 22.68 -11.04
CA ASP A 108 -17.79 23.13 -9.87
C ASP A 108 -16.37 23.46 -10.32
N THR A 109 -16.10 24.75 -10.50
CA THR A 109 -14.83 25.27 -11.01
C THR A 109 -13.94 25.60 -9.81
N PHE A 110 -13.60 24.57 -9.05
CA PHE A 110 -12.60 24.71 -8.00
C PHE A 110 -11.22 24.88 -8.64
N GLU A 111 -10.65 26.07 -8.50
CA GLU A 111 -9.27 26.37 -8.86
C GLU A 111 -8.42 26.39 -7.58
N PHE A 112 -7.57 25.37 -7.41
CA PHE A 112 -6.63 25.33 -6.30
C PHE A 112 -5.48 26.32 -6.55
N VAL A 113 -5.37 27.33 -5.70
CA VAL A 113 -4.22 28.25 -5.65
C VAL A 113 -3.30 27.78 -4.53
N PRO A 114 -2.15 27.14 -4.84
CA PRO A 114 -1.23 26.70 -3.81
C PRO A 114 -0.60 27.88 -3.05
N PRO A 115 -0.10 27.66 -1.82
CA PRO A 115 0.80 28.61 -1.15
C PRO A 115 1.95 29.04 -2.07
N ALA A 116 2.41 30.28 -1.94
CA ALA A 116 3.12 31.00 -3.01
C ALA A 116 4.34 30.30 -3.64
N SER A 117 5.14 29.57 -2.86
CA SER A 117 6.32 28.86 -3.37
C SER A 117 6.77 27.76 -2.42
N ASP A 118 7.58 26.82 -2.93
CA ASP A 118 8.41 25.94 -2.10
C ASP A 118 9.25 26.75 -1.10
N PRO A 119 9.68 26.15 0.03
CA PRO A 119 10.46 26.83 1.05
C PRO A 119 11.74 27.42 0.49
N THR A 120 12.14 28.56 1.03
CA THR A 120 13.49 29.09 0.80
C THR A 120 14.53 28.17 1.45
N TYR A 121 15.79 28.27 1.00
CA TYR A 121 16.90 27.53 1.61
C TYR A 121 16.97 27.72 3.13
N GLU A 122 16.74 28.94 3.64
CA GLU A 122 16.76 29.21 5.09
C GLU A 122 15.61 28.52 5.84
N GLU A 123 14.39 28.53 5.29
CA GLU A 123 13.25 27.82 5.86
C GLU A 123 13.44 26.31 5.83
N GLU A 124 14.01 25.78 4.75
CA GLU A 124 14.36 24.36 4.63
C GLU A 124 15.40 23.95 5.68
N GLN A 125 16.45 24.74 5.87
CA GLN A 125 17.43 24.50 6.94
C GLN A 125 16.78 24.56 8.32
N GLN A 126 15.84 25.47 8.57
CA GLN A 126 15.10 25.52 9.84
C GLN A 126 14.24 24.29 10.08
N ARG A 127 13.58 23.77 9.03
CA ARG A 127 12.78 22.53 9.11
C ARG A 127 13.64 21.28 9.31
N ARG A 128 14.85 21.27 8.76
CA ARG A 128 15.82 20.16 8.90
C ARG A 128 16.61 20.24 10.21
N ALA A 129 16.77 21.43 10.80
CA ALA A 129 17.57 21.66 12.01
C ALA A 129 17.24 20.76 13.23
N PRO A 130 15.99 20.32 13.47
CA PRO A 130 15.70 19.38 14.54
C PRO A 130 16.36 18.00 14.37
N TYR A 131 16.72 17.61 13.14
CA TYR A 131 17.44 16.37 12.87
C TYR A 131 18.90 16.48 13.31
N ASP A 132 19.30 15.60 14.22
CA ASP A 132 20.67 15.52 14.73
C ASP A 132 21.08 14.05 14.91
N PRO A 133 21.86 13.49 13.96
CA PRO A 133 22.23 12.08 14.01
C PRO A 133 23.16 11.74 15.19
N SER A 134 23.78 12.75 15.82
CA SER A 134 24.61 12.54 17.01
C SER A 134 23.79 12.17 18.25
N LYS A 135 22.49 12.47 18.25
CA LYS A 135 21.54 12.11 19.32
C LYS A 135 20.94 10.73 19.14
N HIS A 136 21.12 10.08 17.98
CA HIS A 136 20.59 8.74 17.76
C HIS A 136 21.28 7.71 18.65
N ASN A 137 20.49 6.86 19.30
CA ASN A 137 21.01 5.66 19.96
C ASN A 137 21.39 4.58 18.92
N GLU A 138 22.01 3.49 19.38
CA GLU A 138 22.49 2.43 18.49
C GLU A 138 21.36 1.73 17.73
N ASP A 139 20.18 1.55 18.33
CA ASP A 139 19.04 0.94 17.64
C ASP A 139 18.51 1.87 16.53
N GLN A 140 18.40 3.18 16.80
CA GLN A 140 18.03 4.17 15.77
C GLN A 140 19.04 4.18 14.63
N LYS A 141 20.35 4.18 14.92
CA LYS A 141 21.39 4.10 13.87
C LYS A 141 21.23 2.85 13.02
N GLN A 142 20.98 1.70 13.65
CA GLN A 142 20.74 0.46 12.93
C GLN A 142 19.50 0.55 12.02
N VAL A 143 18.41 1.16 12.48
CA VAL A 143 17.22 1.36 11.63
C VAL A 143 17.52 2.33 10.47
N VAL A 144 18.29 3.40 10.69
CA VAL A 144 18.74 4.29 9.60
C VAL A 144 19.54 3.50 8.56
N ASP A 145 20.46 2.64 8.98
CA ASP A 145 21.22 1.76 8.08
C ASP A 145 20.30 0.81 7.31
N MET A 146 19.22 0.32 7.94
CA MET A 146 18.22 -0.52 7.28
C MET A 146 17.44 0.26 6.22
N VAL A 147 17.03 1.50 6.50
CA VAL A 147 16.35 2.38 5.53
C VAL A 147 17.25 2.67 4.35
N GLN A 148 18.51 3.05 4.61
CA GLN A 148 19.51 3.27 3.56
C GLN A 148 19.71 2.02 2.70
N TRP A 149 19.75 0.83 3.31
CA TRP A 149 19.91 -0.42 2.58
C TRP A 149 18.70 -0.77 1.71
N ALA A 150 17.48 -0.59 2.25
CA ALA A 150 16.25 -0.81 1.51
C ALA A 150 16.13 0.16 0.33
N TRP A 151 16.35 1.46 0.59
CA TRP A 151 16.32 2.51 -0.41
C TRP A 151 17.40 2.34 -1.47
N LYS A 152 18.61 1.90 -1.11
CA LYS A 152 19.66 1.59 -2.09
C LYS A 152 19.18 0.55 -3.11
N GLY A 153 18.57 -0.55 -2.64
CA GLY A 153 18.01 -1.57 -3.53
C GLY A 153 16.94 -1.00 -4.45
N TYR A 154 16.01 -0.21 -3.90
CA TYR A 154 14.97 0.42 -4.69
C TYR A 154 15.54 1.42 -5.72
N SER A 155 16.35 2.37 -5.27
CA SER A 155 16.85 3.47 -6.10
C SER A 155 17.83 3.04 -7.18
N GLU A 156 18.59 1.96 -6.98
CA GLU A 156 19.50 1.43 -7.99
C GLU A 156 18.77 0.64 -9.10
N TYR A 157 17.69 -0.07 -8.74
CA TYR A 157 17.10 -1.09 -9.62
C TYR A 157 15.65 -0.83 -10.04
N ALA A 158 14.93 0.05 -9.35
CA ALA A 158 13.48 0.22 -9.48
C ALA A 158 13.01 1.69 -9.36
N TYR A 159 13.91 2.67 -9.45
CA TYR A 159 13.57 4.08 -9.27
C TYR A 159 12.44 4.53 -10.22
N GLY A 160 11.36 5.06 -9.65
CA GLY A 160 10.19 5.52 -10.40
C GLY A 160 9.22 4.42 -10.85
N HIS A 161 9.37 3.20 -10.32
CA HIS A 161 8.42 2.09 -10.42
C HIS A 161 7.76 1.80 -9.06
N ASP A 162 6.61 1.13 -9.04
CA ASP A 162 5.90 0.81 -7.80
C ASP A 162 6.74 0.03 -6.80
N SER A 163 7.51 -0.95 -7.25
CA SER A 163 8.28 -1.81 -6.35
C SER A 163 9.57 -2.34 -6.97
N LEU A 164 10.49 -2.73 -6.08
CA LEU A 164 11.67 -3.51 -6.43
C LEU A 164 11.29 -4.97 -6.59
N ASN A 165 11.56 -5.55 -7.76
CA ASN A 165 11.53 -7.00 -7.94
C ASN A 165 12.80 -7.63 -7.37
N VAL A 166 12.73 -8.21 -6.17
CA VAL A 166 13.84 -8.77 -5.38
C VAL A 166 14.53 -9.98 -6.02
N LYS A 167 13.88 -10.67 -6.96
CA LYS A 167 14.48 -11.81 -7.68
C LYS A 167 15.26 -11.38 -8.90
N THR A 168 14.73 -10.42 -9.65
CA THR A 168 15.30 -9.99 -10.93
C THR A 168 16.10 -8.70 -10.85
N TYR A 169 16.02 -7.97 -9.73
CA TYR A 169 16.60 -6.64 -9.54
C TYR A 169 16.20 -5.68 -10.66
N LYS A 170 14.88 -5.54 -10.84
CA LYS A 170 14.25 -4.62 -11.78
C LYS A 170 13.04 -3.94 -11.15
N GLY A 171 12.71 -2.76 -11.62
CA GLY A 171 11.45 -2.11 -11.31
C GLY A 171 10.28 -2.90 -11.87
N THR A 172 9.21 -3.03 -11.07
CA THR A 172 7.94 -3.59 -11.50
C THR A 172 6.80 -2.71 -10.98
N GLY A 173 5.74 -2.63 -11.76
CA GLY A 173 4.50 -1.94 -11.41
C GLY A 173 3.35 -2.93 -11.24
N LEU A 174 2.24 -2.48 -10.66
CA LEU A 174 0.98 -3.20 -10.78
C LEU A 174 0.63 -3.37 -12.26
N PRO A 175 0.02 -4.51 -12.67
CA PRO A 175 -0.16 -4.83 -14.09
C PRO A 175 -0.92 -3.77 -14.91
N ASP A 176 -1.84 -3.05 -14.26
CA ASP A 176 -2.71 -2.09 -14.90
C ASP A 176 -2.17 -0.65 -14.83
N HIS A 177 -1.46 -0.28 -13.76
CA HIS A 177 -1.04 1.11 -13.53
C HIS A 177 0.15 1.21 -12.58
N ASP A 178 1.30 1.66 -13.10
CA ASP A 178 2.51 1.96 -12.32
C ASP A 178 2.55 3.45 -11.94
N MET A 179 2.50 3.74 -10.65
CA MET A 179 2.45 5.10 -10.10
C MET A 179 3.63 5.42 -9.15
N ALA A 180 4.72 4.66 -9.26
CA ALA A 180 5.91 4.83 -8.41
C ALA A 180 5.60 4.75 -6.91
N LEU A 181 4.74 3.81 -6.52
CA LEU A 181 4.31 3.54 -5.14
C LEU A 181 5.43 3.66 -4.10
N THR A 182 6.47 2.82 -4.16
CA THR A 182 7.57 2.83 -3.18
C THR A 182 8.30 4.17 -3.11
N LEU A 183 8.39 4.92 -4.22
CA LEU A 183 9.04 6.24 -4.19
C LEU A 183 8.26 7.22 -3.33
N VAL A 184 6.94 7.30 -3.52
CA VAL A 184 6.07 8.24 -2.80
C VAL A 184 5.89 7.82 -1.35
N ASP A 185 5.66 6.53 -1.14
CA ASP A 185 5.40 5.92 0.16
C ASP A 185 6.60 6.07 1.11
N ALA A 186 7.83 6.10 0.56
CA ALA A 186 9.04 6.28 1.34
C ALA A 186 9.39 7.74 1.68
N LEU A 187 8.78 8.75 1.04
CA LEU A 187 9.25 10.15 1.12
C LEU A 187 9.32 10.68 2.57
N ASP A 188 8.25 10.50 3.34
CA ASP A 188 8.20 10.98 4.72
C ASP A 188 9.20 10.26 5.63
N THR A 189 9.50 8.99 5.33
CA THR A 189 10.49 8.18 6.04
C THR A 189 11.89 8.68 5.73
N LEU A 190 12.21 8.91 4.45
CA LEU A 190 13.50 9.47 4.03
C LEU A 190 13.76 10.81 4.72
N TYR A 191 12.73 11.67 4.77
CA TYR A 191 12.82 12.95 5.48
C TYR A 191 13.02 12.74 6.99
N LEU A 192 12.23 11.86 7.62
CA LEU A 192 12.27 11.58 9.06
C LEU A 192 13.65 11.10 9.51
N VAL A 193 14.29 10.22 8.74
CA VAL A 193 15.60 9.65 9.08
C VAL A 193 16.78 10.49 8.59
N GLY A 194 16.51 11.68 8.04
CA GLY A 194 17.50 12.66 7.58
C GLY A 194 18.26 12.29 6.31
N MET A 195 17.68 11.42 5.48
CA MET A 195 18.12 11.17 4.11
C MET A 195 17.62 12.27 3.18
N PHE A 196 18.02 13.51 3.47
CA PHE A 196 17.48 14.70 2.81
C PHE A 196 17.84 14.77 1.32
N ASP A 197 19.04 14.34 0.92
CA ASP A 197 19.45 14.31 -0.49
C ASP A 197 18.61 13.31 -1.31
N GLU A 198 18.30 12.15 -0.73
CA GLU A 198 17.42 11.15 -1.33
C GLU A 198 15.97 11.63 -1.39
N PHE A 199 15.50 12.27 -0.32
CA PHE A 199 14.19 12.92 -0.28
C PHE A 199 14.06 13.98 -1.38
N ASP A 200 15.02 14.89 -1.50
CA ASP A 200 14.99 15.98 -2.47
C ASP A 200 14.94 15.44 -3.91
N ARG A 201 15.75 14.42 -4.21
CA ARG A 201 15.76 13.77 -5.51
C ARG A 201 14.44 13.06 -5.83
N ALA A 202 13.84 12.39 -4.84
CA ALA A 202 12.56 11.71 -5.01
C ALA A 202 11.40 12.72 -5.14
N SER A 203 11.40 13.78 -4.34
CA SER A 203 10.46 14.90 -4.39
C SER A 203 10.50 15.60 -5.75
N GLU A 204 11.69 15.87 -6.29
CA GLU A 204 11.88 16.42 -7.63
C GLU A 204 11.37 15.46 -8.72
N TRP A 205 11.54 14.15 -8.54
CA TRP A 205 10.95 13.18 -9.47
C TRP A 205 9.41 13.25 -9.47
N VAL A 206 8.79 13.38 -8.29
CA VAL A 206 7.32 13.57 -8.17
C VAL A 206 6.88 14.82 -8.92
N ALA A 207 7.54 15.95 -8.69
CA ALA A 207 7.23 17.22 -9.34
C ALA A 207 7.24 17.11 -10.87
N ASN A 208 8.19 16.37 -11.42
CA ASN A 208 8.41 16.29 -12.87
C ASN A 208 7.62 15.18 -13.57
N ASN A 209 7.18 14.13 -12.87
CA ASN A 209 6.66 12.92 -13.51
C ASN A 209 5.28 12.47 -13.01
N MET A 210 4.90 12.80 -11.76
CA MET A 210 3.75 12.16 -11.13
C MET A 210 2.42 12.52 -11.78
N GLU A 211 2.24 13.77 -12.19
CA GLU A 211 1.02 14.17 -12.89
C GLU A 211 0.79 13.34 -14.14
N GLN A 212 1.83 13.13 -14.96
CA GLN A 212 1.70 12.29 -16.15
C GLN A 212 1.32 10.86 -15.77
N ARG A 213 1.91 10.30 -14.69
CA ARG A 213 1.57 8.96 -14.19
C ARG A 213 0.11 8.85 -13.79
N ILE A 214 -0.41 9.81 -13.02
CA ILE A 214 -1.81 9.82 -12.53
C ILE A 214 -2.81 9.73 -13.69
N PHE A 215 -2.56 10.45 -14.78
CA PHE A 215 -3.48 10.54 -15.92
C PHE A 215 -3.22 9.52 -17.05
N LEU A 216 -2.51 8.42 -16.75
CA LEU A 216 -2.50 7.25 -17.62
C LEU A 216 -3.76 6.40 -17.37
N SER A 217 -4.34 5.85 -18.43
CA SER A 217 -5.47 4.92 -18.29
C SER A 217 -4.97 3.58 -17.80
N GLY A 218 -5.59 3.10 -16.73
CA GLY A 218 -5.27 1.88 -16.01
C GLY A 218 -6.18 1.77 -14.80
N PHE A 219 -6.51 0.56 -14.36
CA PHE A 219 -7.21 0.38 -13.10
C PHE A 219 -6.22 0.53 -11.94
N ILE A 220 -6.55 1.43 -11.02
CA ILE A 220 -5.90 1.55 -9.72
C ILE A 220 -6.81 0.96 -8.64
N SER A 221 -6.24 0.51 -7.52
CA SER A 221 -7.04 0.32 -6.31
C SER A 221 -7.29 1.69 -5.68
N PHE A 222 -8.56 2.04 -5.44
CA PHE A 222 -8.95 3.32 -4.88
C PHE A 222 -8.40 3.50 -3.44
N PHE A 223 -8.54 2.45 -2.63
CA PHE A 223 -8.06 2.39 -1.25
C PHE A 223 -6.53 2.53 -1.17
N GLU A 224 -5.78 1.66 -1.86
CA GLU A 224 -4.31 1.66 -1.81
C GLU A 224 -3.74 2.98 -2.33
N THR A 225 -4.34 3.55 -3.38
CA THR A 225 -3.92 4.86 -3.92
C THR A 225 -4.14 5.98 -2.90
N THR A 226 -5.22 5.90 -2.12
CA THR A 226 -5.54 6.91 -1.10
C THR A 226 -4.55 6.81 0.06
N ILE A 227 -4.42 5.64 0.68
CA ILE A 227 -3.62 5.51 1.90
C ILE A 227 -2.13 5.68 1.65
N ARG A 228 -1.60 5.25 0.48
CA ARG A 228 -0.16 5.30 0.18
C ARG A 228 0.24 6.56 -0.57
N LEU A 229 -0.34 6.80 -1.75
CA LEU A 229 0.07 7.94 -2.58
C LEU A 229 -0.44 9.26 -2.04
N MET A 230 -1.74 9.38 -1.77
CA MET A 230 -2.27 10.62 -1.20
C MET A 230 -1.72 10.84 0.21
N GLY A 231 -1.69 9.79 1.03
CA GLY A 231 -1.10 9.83 2.37
C GLY A 231 0.36 10.29 2.38
N GLY A 232 1.21 9.64 1.58
CA GLY A 232 2.63 9.96 1.47
C GLY A 232 2.91 11.36 0.94
N LEU A 233 2.16 11.82 -0.07
CA LEU A 233 2.29 13.19 -0.58
C LEU A 233 1.90 14.24 0.48
N LEU A 234 0.76 14.04 1.15
CA LEU A 234 0.26 14.96 2.18
C LEU A 234 1.20 15.04 3.37
N SER A 235 1.70 13.90 3.84
CA SER A 235 2.62 13.86 4.97
C SER A 235 3.98 14.48 4.63
N SER A 236 4.51 14.16 3.45
CA SER A 236 5.76 14.73 2.97
C SER A 236 5.68 16.24 2.78
N TYR A 237 4.54 16.76 2.30
CA TYR A 237 4.27 18.20 2.30
C TYR A 237 4.28 18.78 3.72
N CYS A 238 3.60 18.13 4.67
CA CYS A 238 3.53 18.61 6.05
C CYS A 238 4.93 18.73 6.70
N MET A 239 5.82 17.77 6.43
CA MET A 239 7.17 17.74 6.99
C MET A 239 8.12 18.72 6.29
N SER A 240 8.15 18.71 4.96
CA SER A 240 9.12 19.48 4.16
C SER A 240 8.68 20.90 3.84
N GLY A 241 7.37 21.14 3.73
CA GLY A 241 6.81 22.37 3.18
C GLY A 241 6.86 22.47 1.65
N HIS A 242 7.32 21.44 0.92
CA HIS A 242 7.38 21.41 -0.54
C HIS A 242 5.97 21.45 -1.15
N VAL A 243 5.54 22.64 -1.58
CA VAL A 243 4.22 22.98 -2.15
C VAL A 243 3.87 22.13 -3.37
N HIS A 244 4.85 21.72 -4.18
CA HIS A 244 4.57 20.85 -5.32
C HIS A 244 3.98 19.49 -4.89
N LEU A 245 4.32 18.96 -3.71
CA LEU A 245 3.75 17.72 -3.17
C LEU A 245 2.25 17.89 -2.87
N LEU A 246 1.85 18.99 -2.24
CA LEU A 246 0.44 19.34 -2.03
C LEU A 246 -0.29 19.56 -3.36
N THR A 247 0.38 20.19 -4.32
CA THR A 247 -0.19 20.42 -5.67
C THR A 247 -0.51 19.10 -6.36
N ILE A 248 0.40 18.13 -6.32
CA ILE A 248 0.18 16.79 -6.86
C ILE A 248 -0.88 16.02 -6.05
N ALA A 249 -0.89 16.13 -4.72
CA ALA A 249 -1.92 15.52 -3.87
C ALA A 249 -3.32 16.03 -4.23
N ASN A 250 -3.48 17.35 -4.46
CA ASN A 250 -4.73 17.94 -4.91
C ASN A 250 -5.12 17.43 -6.31
N LYS A 251 -4.18 17.34 -7.26
CA LYS A 251 -4.46 16.76 -8.59
C LYS A 251 -4.94 15.31 -8.48
N LEU A 252 -4.32 14.51 -7.62
CA LEU A 252 -4.74 13.14 -7.34
C LEU A 252 -6.14 13.11 -6.71
N GLY A 253 -6.41 13.95 -5.70
CA GLY A 253 -7.73 14.09 -5.08
C GLY A 253 -8.82 14.44 -6.10
N MET A 254 -8.59 15.44 -6.95
CA MET A 254 -9.51 15.79 -8.05
C MET A 254 -9.71 14.63 -9.04
N ALA A 255 -8.64 13.88 -9.35
CA ALA A 255 -8.69 12.75 -10.27
C ALA A 255 -9.52 11.57 -9.72
N LEU A 256 -9.46 11.37 -8.40
CA LEU A 256 -10.19 10.33 -7.66
C LEU A 256 -11.64 10.71 -7.35
N SER A 257 -11.95 12.00 -7.11
CA SER A 257 -13.30 12.45 -6.73
C SER A 257 -14.46 11.93 -7.60
N PRO A 258 -14.31 11.75 -8.93
CA PRO A 258 -15.38 11.17 -9.75
C PRO A 258 -15.77 9.73 -9.37
N ALA A 259 -14.91 8.96 -8.68
CA ALA A 259 -15.26 7.62 -8.22
C ALA A 259 -16.43 7.60 -7.22
N PHE A 260 -16.58 8.67 -6.43
CA PHE A 260 -17.71 8.85 -5.51
C PHE A 260 -19.03 9.18 -6.22
N GLU A 261 -19.00 9.48 -7.52
CA GLU A 261 -20.17 9.89 -8.30
C GLU A 261 -20.66 8.79 -9.25
N VAL A 262 -19.91 7.68 -9.38
CA VAL A 262 -20.29 6.56 -10.26
C VAL A 262 -21.58 5.87 -9.79
N TYR A 263 -21.83 5.85 -8.48
CA TYR A 263 -23.02 5.24 -7.89
C TYR A 263 -23.75 6.25 -7.00
N ASP A 264 -25.08 6.27 -7.06
CA ASP A 264 -25.92 7.22 -6.30
C ASP A 264 -25.68 7.20 -4.80
N HIS A 265 -25.27 6.05 -4.23
CA HIS A 265 -24.96 5.90 -2.80
C HIS A 265 -23.60 6.47 -2.39
N GLY A 266 -22.75 6.89 -3.33
CA GLY A 266 -21.50 7.58 -3.05
C GLY A 266 -20.30 6.69 -2.67
N VAL A 267 -20.45 5.37 -2.69
CA VAL A 267 -19.38 4.44 -2.28
C VAL A 267 -18.55 4.07 -3.52
N PRO A 268 -17.24 4.39 -3.55
CA PRO A 268 -16.38 4.06 -4.69
C PRO A 268 -16.22 2.54 -4.81
N ALA A 269 -15.97 2.07 -6.03
CA ALA A 269 -15.59 0.68 -6.25
C ALA A 269 -14.16 0.41 -5.77
N LYS A 270 -13.82 -0.87 -5.60
CA LYS A 270 -12.46 -1.30 -5.23
C LYS A 270 -11.43 -0.75 -6.21
N ASP A 271 -11.68 -0.94 -7.50
CA ASP A 271 -10.80 -0.52 -8.57
C ASP A 271 -11.48 0.52 -9.46
N PHE A 272 -10.70 1.53 -9.86
CA PHE A 272 -11.15 2.68 -10.63
C PHE A 272 -10.12 3.06 -11.70
N ASP A 273 -10.57 3.38 -12.92
CA ASP A 273 -9.73 3.96 -13.96
C ASP A 273 -9.97 5.46 -14.02
N ILE A 274 -8.95 6.24 -13.65
CA ILE A 274 -9.02 7.70 -13.58
C ILE A 274 -9.40 8.33 -14.92
N VAL A 275 -8.95 7.77 -16.04
CA VAL A 275 -9.18 8.35 -17.37
C VAL A 275 -10.52 7.92 -17.92
N THR A 276 -10.81 6.61 -17.89
CA THR A 276 -12.04 6.08 -18.51
C THR A 276 -13.24 6.12 -17.59
N LYS A 277 -13.04 6.44 -16.30
CA LYS A 277 -14.05 6.45 -15.22
C LYS A 277 -14.74 5.10 -15.02
N ARG A 278 -14.16 4.01 -15.55
CA ARG A 278 -14.68 2.66 -15.36
C ARG A 278 -14.33 2.15 -13.97
N THR A 279 -15.21 1.34 -13.42
CA THR A 279 -15.05 0.67 -12.12
C THR A 279 -15.03 -0.84 -12.29
N ARG A 280 -14.40 -1.55 -11.36
CA ARG A 280 -14.52 -3.01 -11.23
C ARG A 280 -14.35 -3.44 -9.78
N ALA A 281 -14.90 -4.62 -9.48
CA ALA A 281 -14.91 -5.27 -8.17
C ALA A 281 -15.62 -4.47 -7.06
N ALA A 282 -16.40 -5.19 -6.25
CA ALA A 282 -17.04 -4.60 -5.09
C ALA A 282 -15.98 -4.32 -4.00
N PRO A 283 -16.11 -3.21 -3.26
CA PRO A 283 -15.16 -2.87 -2.23
C PRO A 283 -15.40 -3.67 -0.94
N SER A 284 -14.40 -3.66 -0.07
CA SER A 284 -14.55 -4.14 1.31
C SER A 284 -14.92 -3.03 2.30
N LEU A 285 -15.23 -3.44 3.54
CA LEU A 285 -15.45 -2.52 4.66
C LEU A 285 -14.23 -1.64 4.92
N ALA A 286 -13.03 -2.23 5.01
CA ALA A 286 -11.78 -1.48 5.20
C ALA A 286 -11.56 -0.49 4.04
N GLU A 287 -11.73 -0.92 2.79
CA GLU A 287 -11.48 -0.08 1.62
C GLU A 287 -12.33 1.20 1.57
N VAL A 288 -13.58 1.16 2.05
CA VAL A 288 -14.46 2.36 2.08
C VAL A 288 -14.39 3.10 3.41
N GLY A 289 -14.02 2.39 4.48
CA GLY A 289 -13.91 2.89 5.85
C GLY A 289 -12.57 3.56 6.14
N THR A 290 -11.66 3.57 5.16
CA THR A 290 -10.28 4.03 5.33
C THR A 290 -9.84 4.91 4.16
N LEU A 291 -10.67 5.92 3.88
CA LEU A 291 -10.42 6.99 2.90
C LEU A 291 -10.45 8.37 3.58
N GLN A 292 -11.00 8.42 4.79
CA GLN A 292 -11.53 9.63 5.38
C GLN A 292 -10.42 10.57 5.83
N MET A 293 -9.35 10.05 6.43
CA MET A 293 -8.30 10.90 6.98
C MET A 293 -7.57 11.71 5.91
N GLU A 294 -7.23 11.06 4.80
CA GLU A 294 -6.51 11.63 3.67
C GLU A 294 -7.34 12.71 2.99
N PHE A 295 -8.59 12.40 2.65
CA PHE A 295 -9.49 13.36 2.01
C PHE A 295 -9.87 14.51 2.95
N LYS A 296 -10.08 14.27 4.25
CA LYS A 296 -10.32 15.35 5.24
C LYS A 296 -9.09 16.25 5.41
N TYR A 297 -7.90 15.67 5.46
CA TYR A 297 -6.68 16.46 5.58
C TYR A 297 -6.40 17.25 4.30
N LEU A 298 -6.63 16.65 3.12
CA LEU A 298 -6.58 17.37 1.85
C LEU A 298 -7.59 18.53 1.81
N ALA A 299 -8.84 18.31 2.25
CA ALA A 299 -9.86 19.36 2.35
C ALA A 299 -9.39 20.54 3.21
N ARG A 300 -8.76 20.25 4.36
CA ARG A 300 -8.20 21.27 5.26
C ARG A 300 -7.10 22.10 4.57
N LEU A 301 -6.22 21.44 3.82
CA LEU A 301 -5.08 22.11 3.18
C LEU A 301 -5.47 22.90 1.93
N THR A 302 -6.45 22.44 1.16
CA THR A 302 -6.85 23.06 -0.10
C THR A 302 -8.00 24.05 0.07
N GLY A 303 -8.75 23.95 1.17
CA GLY A 303 -10.00 24.69 1.36
C GLY A 303 -11.15 24.16 0.50
N TYR A 304 -11.02 22.99 -0.13
CA TYR A 304 -12.07 22.39 -0.95
C TYR A 304 -12.97 21.45 -0.12
N PRO A 305 -14.19 21.88 0.27
CA PRO A 305 -15.02 21.12 1.20
C PRO A 305 -15.50 19.78 0.63
N LYS A 306 -15.63 19.67 -0.70
CA LYS A 306 -16.14 18.46 -1.36
C LYS A 306 -15.34 17.19 -1.02
N TYR A 307 -14.03 17.30 -0.81
CA TYR A 307 -13.20 16.18 -0.39
C TYR A 307 -13.69 15.58 0.94
N GLN A 308 -13.98 16.42 1.93
CA GLN A 308 -14.50 15.99 3.23
C GLN A 308 -15.95 15.48 3.10
N GLU A 309 -16.81 16.22 2.40
CA GLU A 309 -18.23 15.88 2.24
C GLU A 309 -18.43 14.48 1.63
N GLN A 310 -17.63 14.13 0.61
CA GLN A 310 -17.73 12.84 -0.08
C GLN A 310 -17.44 11.65 0.85
N VAL A 311 -16.40 11.75 1.67
CA VAL A 311 -16.00 10.66 2.58
C VAL A 311 -16.83 10.62 3.86
N GLU A 312 -17.35 11.77 4.32
CA GLU A 312 -18.28 11.83 5.47
C GLU A 312 -19.62 11.18 5.15
N ARG A 313 -20.12 11.34 3.92
CA ARG A 313 -21.33 10.65 3.46
C ARG A 313 -21.21 9.13 3.59
N ILE A 314 -20.03 8.57 3.34
CA ILE A 314 -19.76 7.13 3.52
C ILE A 314 -19.78 6.78 5.01
N SER A 315 -19.09 7.55 5.84
CA SER A 315 -19.08 7.33 7.30
C SER A 315 -20.49 7.36 7.91
N ASP A 316 -21.32 8.32 7.50
CA ASP A 316 -22.70 8.44 7.99
C ASP A 316 -23.58 7.28 7.49
N SER A 317 -23.36 6.79 6.27
CA SER A 317 -24.04 5.60 5.74
C SER A 317 -23.68 4.32 6.51
N LEU A 318 -22.42 4.15 6.89
CA LEU A 318 -21.98 3.03 7.73
C LEU A 318 -22.51 3.17 9.16
N ALA A 319 -22.49 4.38 9.72
CA ALA A 319 -23.05 4.71 11.04
C ALA A 319 -24.52 4.27 11.13
N LYS A 320 -25.31 4.65 10.13
CA LYS A 320 -26.72 4.29 10.04
C LYS A 320 -26.95 2.78 10.02
N GLN A 321 -26.08 2.03 9.33
CA GLN A 321 -26.17 0.56 9.30
C GLN A 321 -25.81 -0.09 10.64
N VAL A 322 -24.90 0.51 11.42
CA VAL A 322 -24.63 0.12 12.81
C VAL A 322 -25.87 0.33 13.67
N GLU A 323 -26.48 1.51 13.60
CA GLU A 323 -27.70 1.84 14.34
C GLU A 323 -28.88 0.93 13.99
N ASP A 324 -29.10 0.67 12.70
CA ASP A 324 -30.27 -0.06 12.21
C ASP A 324 -30.14 -1.59 12.36
N LYS A 325 -28.91 -2.15 12.28
CA LYS A 325 -28.72 -3.62 12.15
C LYS A 325 -27.53 -4.19 12.93
N TYR A 326 -26.39 -3.50 12.99
CA TYR A 326 -25.15 -4.02 13.59
C TYR A 326 -24.83 -3.30 14.89
N THR A 327 -25.77 -3.32 15.84
CA THR A 327 -25.77 -2.45 17.04
C THR A 327 -24.64 -2.71 18.03
N ASN A 328 -23.89 -3.80 17.86
CA ASN A 328 -22.65 -4.08 18.59
C ASN A 328 -21.40 -3.47 17.91
N GLY A 329 -21.57 -2.63 16.88
CA GLY A 329 -20.47 -1.97 16.16
C GLY A 329 -19.65 -2.89 15.25
N LEU A 330 -19.95 -4.19 15.19
CA LEU A 330 -19.22 -5.16 14.37
C LEU A 330 -19.89 -5.36 13.02
N LEU A 331 -19.17 -5.04 11.96
CA LEU A 331 -19.68 -5.07 10.59
C LEU A 331 -19.07 -6.23 9.80
N PRO A 332 -19.88 -6.97 9.02
CA PRO A 332 -19.34 -7.87 7.99
C PRO A 332 -18.48 -7.13 6.95
N VAL A 333 -17.47 -7.80 6.42
CA VAL A 333 -16.44 -7.17 5.57
C VAL A 333 -16.85 -6.89 4.12
N GLN A 334 -17.95 -7.49 3.62
CA GLN A 334 -18.36 -7.34 2.23
C GLN A 334 -19.40 -6.24 2.03
N ILE A 335 -19.17 -5.38 1.03
CA ILE A 335 -20.10 -4.33 0.61
C ILE A 335 -20.66 -4.68 -0.77
N SER A 336 -21.97 -4.51 -0.94
CA SER A 336 -22.61 -4.62 -2.24
C SER A 336 -22.31 -3.36 -3.06
N GLN A 337 -21.66 -3.54 -4.21
CA GLN A 337 -21.38 -2.44 -5.13
C GLN A 337 -22.66 -1.78 -5.67
N GLU A 338 -23.74 -2.54 -5.85
CA GLU A 338 -24.99 -2.03 -6.42
C GLU A 338 -25.78 -1.16 -5.42
N SER A 339 -25.70 -1.49 -4.14
CA SER A 339 -26.52 -0.83 -3.11
C SER A 339 -25.72 0.03 -2.13
N GLY A 340 -24.40 -0.10 -2.09
CA GLY A 340 -23.52 0.54 -1.10
C GLY A 340 -23.70 0.01 0.33
N LYS A 341 -24.40 -1.11 0.52
CA LYS A 341 -24.75 -1.65 1.83
C LYS A 341 -23.89 -2.86 2.20
N ILE A 342 -23.71 -3.04 3.51
CA ILE A 342 -23.06 -4.22 4.09
C ILE A 342 -23.89 -5.46 3.78
N THR A 343 -23.21 -6.51 3.31
CA THR A 343 -23.81 -7.82 3.01
C THR A 343 -23.34 -8.88 4.00
N THR A 344 -24.16 -9.89 4.22
CA THR A 344 -23.84 -10.97 5.16
C THR A 344 -22.57 -11.69 4.72
N SER A 345 -21.52 -11.59 5.52
CA SER A 345 -20.22 -12.21 5.30
C SER A 345 -19.52 -12.41 6.65
N LYS A 346 -18.24 -12.79 6.67
CA LYS A 346 -17.47 -12.89 7.91
C LYS A 346 -17.29 -11.51 8.55
N ILE A 347 -17.20 -11.50 9.88
CA ILE A 347 -16.75 -10.34 10.66
C ILE A 347 -15.34 -10.67 11.14
N THR A 348 -14.40 -9.78 10.87
CA THR A 348 -12.99 -9.92 11.24
C THR A 348 -12.36 -8.54 11.42
N LEU A 349 -11.31 -8.48 12.23
CA LEU A 349 -10.40 -7.35 12.32
C LEU A 349 -9.11 -7.59 11.54
N GLY A 350 -9.04 -8.66 10.76
CA GLY A 350 -7.98 -8.88 9.77
C GLY A 350 -8.36 -8.27 8.42
N ALA A 351 -7.83 -8.87 7.35
CA ALA A 351 -7.94 -8.32 6.01
C ALA A 351 -9.41 -8.04 5.63
N ASN A 352 -9.65 -6.86 5.04
CA ASN A 352 -10.95 -6.32 4.61
C ASN A 352 -11.84 -5.72 5.71
N GLY A 353 -11.39 -5.71 6.97
CA GLY A 353 -12.18 -5.17 8.10
C GLY A 353 -11.40 -4.31 9.08
N ASP A 354 -10.13 -4.66 9.36
CA ASP A 354 -9.14 -3.92 10.15
C ASP A 354 -9.32 -2.38 10.21
N SER A 355 -8.90 -1.68 9.16
CA SER A 355 -8.61 -0.25 9.20
C SER A 355 -9.87 0.63 9.27
N TYR A 356 -11.06 0.05 9.08
CA TYR A 356 -12.32 0.71 9.40
C TYR A 356 -12.37 1.06 10.90
N TYR A 357 -12.06 0.09 11.77
CA TYR A 357 -12.09 0.28 13.22
C TYR A 357 -11.00 1.25 13.69
N GLU A 358 -9.84 1.18 13.05
CA GLU A 358 -8.72 2.10 13.26
C GLU A 358 -9.13 3.56 12.96
N TYR A 359 -9.79 3.79 11.82
CA TYR A 359 -10.21 5.13 11.41
C TYR A 359 -11.39 5.68 12.20
N LEU A 360 -12.16 4.85 12.93
CA LEU A 360 -13.09 5.37 13.93
C LEU A 360 -12.33 6.15 15.01
N LEU A 361 -11.26 5.58 15.58
CA LEU A 361 -10.46 6.29 16.57
C LEU A 361 -9.72 7.48 15.94
N LYS A 362 -9.01 7.22 14.83
CA LYS A 362 -8.09 8.20 14.27
C LYS A 362 -8.78 9.42 13.65
N GLN A 363 -10.01 9.30 13.15
CA GLN A 363 -10.80 10.46 12.71
C GLN A 363 -11.22 11.37 13.88
N TRP A 364 -11.61 10.79 15.02
CA TRP A 364 -11.88 11.57 16.22
C TRP A 364 -10.64 12.34 16.65
N LEU A 365 -9.46 11.70 16.63
CA LEU A 365 -8.18 12.36 16.93
C LEU A 365 -7.82 13.45 15.91
N LEU A 366 -7.93 13.18 14.61
CA LEU A 366 -7.62 14.14 13.54
C LEU A 366 -8.39 15.47 13.67
N SER A 367 -9.65 15.38 14.14
CA SER A 367 -10.52 16.54 14.40
C SER A 367 -10.16 17.35 15.65
N GLY A 368 -9.10 16.98 16.38
CA GLY A 368 -8.80 17.56 17.68
C GLY A 368 -9.84 17.15 18.74
N LYS A 369 -10.38 15.94 18.63
CA LYS A 369 -11.42 15.38 19.51
C LYS A 369 -12.76 16.13 19.47
N LYS A 370 -13.08 16.77 18.34
CA LYS A 370 -14.32 17.55 18.15
C LYS A 370 -15.47 16.73 17.57
N ASP A 371 -15.16 15.69 16.77
CA ASP A 371 -16.18 14.86 16.13
C ASP A 371 -16.51 13.60 16.96
N ASP A 372 -17.29 13.78 18.03
CA ASP A 372 -17.61 12.73 19.02
C ASP A 372 -18.42 11.55 18.46
N LYS A 373 -18.96 11.65 17.24
CA LYS A 373 -19.63 10.51 16.59
C LYS A 373 -18.67 9.34 16.42
N PHE A 374 -17.44 9.64 16.01
CA PHE A 374 -16.39 8.65 15.78
C PHE A 374 -15.88 8.03 17.08
N LYS A 375 -15.79 8.81 18.16
CA LYS A 375 -15.52 8.29 19.51
C LYS A 375 -16.59 7.30 19.95
N THR A 376 -17.86 7.65 19.75
CA THR A 376 -18.99 6.79 20.13
C THR A 376 -18.98 5.48 19.35
N GLN A 377 -18.79 5.55 18.03
CA GLN A 377 -18.67 4.37 17.17
C GLN A 377 -17.49 3.48 17.55
N TYR A 378 -16.33 4.08 17.82
CA TYR A 378 -15.15 3.37 18.29
C TYR A 378 -15.42 2.61 19.59
N MET A 379 -16.00 3.26 20.59
CA MET A 379 -16.34 2.61 21.87
C MET A 379 -17.31 1.44 21.68
N THR A 380 -18.38 1.65 20.90
CA THR A 380 -19.32 0.58 20.55
C THR A 380 -18.63 -0.59 19.87
N ALA A 381 -17.70 -0.33 18.95
CA ALA A 381 -16.94 -1.37 18.27
C ALA A 381 -16.00 -2.12 19.24
N VAL A 382 -15.28 -1.43 20.14
CA VAL A 382 -14.41 -2.07 21.14
C VAL A 382 -15.20 -2.94 22.11
N ASP A 383 -16.39 -2.50 22.53
CA ASP A 383 -17.30 -3.32 23.33
C ASP A 383 -17.73 -4.57 22.56
N GLY A 384 -18.07 -4.42 21.27
CA GLY A 384 -18.39 -5.53 20.39
C GLY A 384 -17.24 -6.52 20.19
N ILE A 385 -16.02 -6.02 19.96
CA ILE A 385 -14.79 -6.83 19.85
C ILE A 385 -14.60 -7.65 21.12
N THR A 386 -14.72 -7.00 22.28
CA THR A 386 -14.53 -7.62 23.60
C THR A 386 -15.55 -8.72 23.86
N ASP A 387 -16.82 -8.49 23.53
CA ASP A 387 -17.92 -9.44 23.75
C ASP A 387 -17.91 -10.62 22.77
N LYS A 388 -17.54 -10.39 21.51
CA LYS A 388 -17.77 -11.37 20.43
C LYS A 388 -16.53 -12.03 19.85
N LEU A 389 -15.37 -11.37 19.93
CA LEU A 389 -14.18 -11.78 19.17
C LEU A 389 -12.99 -12.18 20.05
N LEU A 390 -13.05 -12.01 21.37
CA LEU A 390 -11.95 -12.43 22.24
C LEU A 390 -11.95 -13.94 22.49
N GLY A 391 -10.78 -14.54 22.31
CA GLY A 391 -10.47 -15.89 22.74
C GLY A 391 -9.28 -15.93 23.70
N LYS A 392 -9.11 -17.06 24.39
CA LYS A 392 -7.92 -17.37 25.19
C LYS A 392 -7.37 -18.72 24.76
N SER A 393 -6.08 -18.76 24.43
CA SER A 393 -5.40 -19.98 24.02
C SER A 393 -5.10 -20.92 25.18
N LYS A 394 -4.65 -22.13 24.87
CA LYS A 394 -4.18 -23.14 25.81
C LYS A 394 -2.83 -23.69 25.36
N PRO A 395 -1.89 -24.00 26.27
CA PRO A 395 -2.06 -23.98 27.73
C PRO A 395 -1.81 -22.61 28.39
N ASN A 396 -1.16 -21.65 27.72
CA ASN A 396 -0.62 -20.45 28.37
C ASN A 396 -1.62 -19.31 28.54
N GLY A 397 -2.79 -19.36 27.88
CA GLY A 397 -3.85 -18.38 28.12
C GLY A 397 -3.66 -17.04 27.39
N PHE A 398 -2.96 -17.01 26.26
CA PHE A 398 -2.80 -15.80 25.45
C PHE A 398 -4.15 -15.30 24.94
N VAL A 399 -4.41 -14.01 25.11
CA VAL A 399 -5.64 -13.36 24.63
C VAL A 399 -5.47 -13.04 23.15
N PHE A 400 -6.41 -13.44 22.32
CA PHE A 400 -6.36 -13.17 20.87
C PHE A 400 -7.73 -12.72 20.35
N ILE A 401 -7.75 -12.13 19.16
CA ILE A 401 -8.98 -11.75 18.45
C ILE A 401 -9.20 -12.73 17.31
N GLY A 402 -10.31 -13.48 17.36
CA GLY A 402 -10.73 -14.41 16.33
C GLY A 402 -11.64 -13.78 15.28
N GLU A 403 -12.17 -14.61 14.37
CA GLU A 403 -13.16 -14.21 13.37
C GLU A 403 -14.56 -14.77 13.73
N LEU A 404 -15.62 -14.10 13.27
CA LEU A 404 -16.97 -14.67 13.23
C LEU A 404 -17.36 -14.99 11.79
N VAL A 405 -17.42 -16.28 11.47
CA VAL A 405 -17.82 -16.78 10.16
C VAL A 405 -19.25 -17.32 10.26
N TYR A 406 -20.21 -16.59 9.69
CA TYR A 406 -21.65 -16.90 9.79
C TYR A 406 -22.12 -17.14 11.24
N GLY A 407 -21.63 -16.31 12.17
CA GLY A 407 -21.97 -16.39 13.60
C GLY A 407 -21.19 -17.43 14.40
N LYS A 408 -20.30 -18.20 13.77
CA LYS A 408 -19.42 -19.15 14.44
C LYS A 408 -18.05 -18.51 14.70
N PHE A 409 -17.61 -18.57 15.95
CA PHE A 409 -16.26 -18.14 16.33
C PHE A 409 -15.20 -19.07 15.77
N GLU A 410 -14.20 -18.50 15.10
CA GLU A 410 -13.03 -19.21 14.59
C GLU A 410 -11.76 -18.65 15.25
N PRO A 411 -10.92 -19.49 15.88
CA PRO A 411 -9.71 -19.05 16.54
C PRO A 411 -8.57 -18.84 15.53
N LYS A 412 -8.80 -17.96 14.57
CA LYS A 412 -7.91 -17.56 13.50
C LYS A 412 -7.67 -16.05 13.62
N MET A 413 -6.41 -15.63 13.60
CA MET A 413 -6.00 -14.23 13.66
C MET A 413 -4.99 -13.97 12.56
N ASP A 414 -5.29 -13.01 11.70
CA ASP A 414 -4.33 -12.51 10.72
C ASP A 414 -3.27 -11.66 11.46
N HIS A 415 -2.03 -11.61 10.96
CA HIS A 415 -1.00 -10.73 11.52
C HIS A 415 -1.43 -9.26 11.50
N LEU A 416 -2.24 -8.88 10.50
CA LEU A 416 -2.90 -7.58 10.40
C LEU A 416 -3.57 -7.16 11.71
N VAL A 417 -4.25 -8.08 12.42
CA VAL A 417 -4.97 -7.77 13.67
C VAL A 417 -4.04 -7.24 14.78
N CYS A 418 -2.73 -7.40 14.63
CA CYS A 418 -1.75 -6.81 15.53
C CYS A 418 -1.66 -5.28 15.49
N PHE A 419 -2.49 -4.57 14.72
CA PHE A 419 -2.70 -3.12 14.84
C PHE A 419 -3.54 -2.75 16.07
N VAL A 420 -4.42 -3.66 16.52
CA VAL A 420 -5.40 -3.43 17.59
C VAL A 420 -4.78 -3.04 18.93
N PRO A 421 -3.67 -3.66 19.41
CA PRO A 421 -3.02 -3.20 20.64
C PRO A 421 -2.61 -1.72 20.58
N GLY A 422 -2.04 -1.27 19.47
CA GLY A 422 -1.68 0.12 19.23
C GLY A 422 -2.90 1.04 19.23
N MET A 423 -3.96 0.65 18.49
CA MET A 423 -5.23 1.37 18.49
C MET A 423 -5.81 1.54 19.91
N LEU A 424 -5.88 0.46 20.69
CA LEU A 424 -6.43 0.49 22.05
C LEU A 424 -5.57 1.35 23.00
N ALA A 425 -4.24 1.23 22.93
CA ALA A 425 -3.33 2.04 23.74
C ALA A 425 -3.39 3.53 23.38
N LEU A 426 -3.51 3.86 22.09
CA LEU A 426 -3.72 5.22 21.61
C LEU A 426 -5.05 5.79 22.10
N GLY A 427 -6.11 4.98 22.09
CA GLY A 427 -7.41 5.33 22.68
C GLY A 427 -7.27 5.65 24.17
N TYR A 428 -6.63 4.77 24.95
CA TYR A 428 -6.39 4.98 26.38
C TYR A 428 -5.65 6.30 26.65
N LYS A 429 -4.54 6.57 25.93
CA LYS A 429 -3.79 7.82 26.05
C LYS A 429 -4.68 9.06 25.84
N ASN A 430 -5.74 8.92 25.05
CA ASN A 430 -6.65 10.00 24.72
C ASN A 430 -7.94 10.02 25.56
N GLY A 431 -8.04 9.21 26.62
CA GLY A 431 -9.13 9.25 27.58
C GLY A 431 -10.16 8.12 27.45
N MET A 432 -9.83 7.05 26.74
CA MET A 432 -10.64 5.81 26.76
C MET A 432 -10.38 5.01 28.05
N PRO A 433 -11.28 4.08 28.44
CA PRO A 433 -11.19 3.35 29.70
C PRO A 433 -9.89 2.55 29.90
N GLU A 434 -9.51 2.29 31.16
CA GLU A 434 -8.29 1.55 31.52
C GLU A 434 -8.29 0.10 31.01
N GLU A 435 -9.47 -0.48 30.82
CA GLU A 435 -9.70 -1.78 30.22
C GLU A 435 -9.10 -1.86 28.81
N HIS A 436 -9.09 -0.75 28.06
CA HIS A 436 -8.47 -0.70 26.73
C HIS A 436 -6.97 -0.91 26.82
N LEU A 437 -6.28 -0.24 27.76
CA LEU A 437 -4.84 -0.45 27.96
C LEU A 437 -4.55 -1.86 28.47
N THR A 438 -5.41 -2.39 29.34
CA THR A 438 -5.27 -3.78 29.84
C THR A 438 -5.35 -4.78 28.69
N LEU A 439 -6.37 -4.65 27.83
CA LEU A 439 -6.53 -5.49 26.65
C LEU A 439 -5.38 -5.28 25.65
N ALA A 440 -4.95 -4.04 25.43
CA ALA A 440 -3.80 -3.72 24.57
C ALA A 440 -2.54 -4.47 25.02
N LYS A 441 -2.22 -4.44 26.32
CA LYS A 441 -1.06 -5.16 26.87
C LYS A 441 -1.16 -6.67 26.66
N GLN A 442 -2.35 -7.24 26.83
CA GLN A 442 -2.59 -8.68 26.64
C GLN A 442 -2.45 -9.09 25.17
N LEU A 443 -3.06 -8.34 24.24
CA LEU A 443 -2.96 -8.61 22.81
C LEU A 443 -1.56 -8.36 22.27
N MET A 444 -0.84 -7.36 22.79
CA MET A 444 0.56 -7.12 22.40
C MET A 444 1.47 -8.29 22.78
N GLU A 445 1.26 -8.88 23.96
CA GLU A 445 1.99 -10.08 24.36
C GLU A 445 1.72 -11.21 23.35
N THR A 446 0.46 -11.45 22.98
CA THR A 446 0.10 -12.44 21.96
C THR A 446 0.77 -12.17 20.61
N CYS A 447 0.73 -10.91 20.14
CA CYS A 447 1.38 -10.52 18.89
C CYS A 447 2.90 -10.71 18.94
N TYR A 448 3.57 -10.42 20.06
CA TYR A 448 4.98 -10.75 20.23
C TYR A 448 5.21 -12.26 20.23
N GLN A 449 4.35 -13.06 20.86
CA GLN A 449 4.47 -14.52 20.87
C GLN A 449 4.30 -15.14 19.46
N MET A 450 3.53 -14.50 18.58
CA MET A 450 3.47 -14.88 17.16
C MET A 450 4.83 -14.77 16.46
N TYR A 451 5.73 -13.91 16.93
CA TYR A 451 7.12 -13.81 16.47
C TYR A 451 8.03 -14.76 17.27
N ALA A 452 7.98 -14.65 18.60
CA ALA A 452 8.94 -15.29 19.50
C ALA A 452 8.91 -16.82 19.41
N GLN A 453 7.78 -17.43 19.09
CA GLN A 453 7.66 -18.89 18.99
C GLN A 453 8.06 -19.45 17.62
N MET A 454 8.31 -18.59 16.63
CA MET A 454 8.74 -19.00 15.29
C MET A 454 10.28 -19.15 15.23
N GLU A 455 10.76 -20.11 14.43
CA GLU A 455 12.21 -20.33 14.24
C GLU A 455 12.89 -19.09 13.63
N ALA A 456 12.23 -18.43 12.68
CA ALA A 456 12.72 -17.21 12.05
C ALA A 456 12.63 -15.97 12.95
N LYS A 457 11.92 -16.04 14.08
CA LYS A 457 11.56 -14.87 14.92
C LYS A 457 10.79 -13.79 14.16
N LEU A 458 9.99 -14.21 13.19
CA LEU A 458 9.07 -13.40 12.40
C LEU A 458 7.69 -14.03 12.45
N ALA A 459 6.62 -13.24 12.54
CA ALA A 459 5.26 -13.79 12.53
C ALA A 459 4.85 -14.30 11.14
N PRO A 460 4.03 -15.36 11.09
CA PRO A 460 3.35 -15.78 9.86
C PRO A 460 2.22 -14.81 9.52
N GLU A 461 1.70 -14.88 8.29
CA GLU A 461 0.57 -14.08 7.84
C GLU A 461 -0.71 -14.38 8.62
N ILE A 462 -0.95 -15.66 8.95
CA ILE A 462 -2.13 -16.11 9.70
C ILE A 462 -1.69 -17.09 10.78
N MET A 463 -2.28 -16.90 11.96
CA MET A 463 -2.09 -17.75 13.14
C MET A 463 -3.42 -18.35 13.58
N TYR A 464 -3.39 -19.60 14.04
CA TYR A 464 -4.51 -20.28 14.66
C TYR A 464 -4.22 -20.56 16.13
N PHE A 465 -5.24 -20.50 16.98
CA PHE A 465 -5.09 -20.64 18.43
C PHE A 465 -5.80 -21.89 18.94
N ASN A 466 -5.08 -22.72 19.69
CA ASN A 466 -5.69 -23.85 20.37
C ASN A 466 -6.50 -23.37 21.58
N MET A 467 -7.77 -23.77 21.63
CA MET A 467 -8.65 -23.54 22.77
C MET A 467 -9.06 -24.82 23.49
N LYS A 468 -8.49 -25.97 23.09
CA LYS A 468 -8.78 -27.28 23.66
C LYS A 468 -7.91 -27.52 24.90
N GLU A 469 -8.44 -28.25 25.87
CA GLU A 469 -7.64 -28.71 27.02
C GLU A 469 -6.67 -29.83 26.60
N ASN A 470 -5.57 -29.98 27.36
CA ASN A 470 -4.55 -31.03 27.18
C ASN A 470 -3.84 -31.01 25.81
N VAL A 471 -3.59 -29.81 25.27
CA VAL A 471 -2.72 -29.58 24.10
C VAL A 471 -1.37 -29.04 24.55
N GLU A 472 -0.33 -29.24 23.73
CA GLU A 472 1.05 -28.83 24.06
C GLU A 472 1.40 -27.42 23.57
N GLU A 473 0.74 -26.92 22.52
CA GLU A 473 1.08 -25.66 21.84
C GLU A 473 -0.13 -24.71 21.78
N ASP A 474 0.06 -23.42 22.08
CA ASP A 474 -0.98 -22.39 21.95
C ASP A 474 -1.23 -22.00 20.49
N LEU A 475 -0.14 -21.84 19.74
CA LEU A 475 -0.08 -21.21 18.42
C LEU A 475 0.15 -22.27 17.35
N LEU A 476 -0.70 -22.27 16.32
CA LEU A 476 -0.63 -23.19 15.20
C LEU A 476 -0.51 -22.40 13.89
N VAL A 477 0.39 -22.85 13.01
CA VAL A 477 0.62 -22.22 11.71
C VAL A 477 0.39 -23.25 10.61
N SER A 478 -0.49 -22.92 9.66
CA SER A 478 -0.63 -23.68 8.42
C SER A 478 0.57 -23.44 7.51
N ALA A 479 1.01 -24.47 6.78
CA ALA A 479 2.10 -24.32 5.81
C ALA A 479 1.81 -23.26 4.72
N THR A 480 0.55 -23.05 4.36
CA THR A 480 0.15 -22.03 3.37
C THR A 480 0.23 -20.60 3.88
N ASP A 481 0.25 -20.43 5.20
CA ASP A 481 0.13 -19.14 5.86
C ASP A 481 1.41 -18.76 6.61
N ALA A 482 2.41 -19.65 6.59
CA ALA A 482 3.68 -19.50 7.30
C ALA A 482 4.61 -18.42 6.71
N PHE A 483 4.18 -17.69 5.68
CA PHE A 483 5.02 -16.67 5.06
C PHE A 483 4.97 -15.36 5.84
N ASN A 484 6.01 -14.52 5.67
CA ASN A 484 6.07 -13.16 6.22
C ASN A 484 6.35 -12.17 5.09
N LEU A 485 5.56 -11.10 5.02
CA LEU A 485 5.62 -10.08 3.97
C LEU A 485 6.31 -8.78 4.42
N LEU A 486 7.03 -8.79 5.55
CA LEU A 486 7.66 -7.60 6.13
C LEU A 486 6.65 -6.58 6.70
N ARG A 487 5.52 -7.07 7.22
CA ARG A 487 4.41 -6.25 7.68
C ARG A 487 4.68 -5.50 9.00
N PRO A 488 4.06 -4.33 9.21
CA PRO A 488 4.41 -3.41 10.29
C PRO A 488 3.60 -3.53 11.58
N GLU A 489 2.45 -4.19 11.61
CA GLU A 489 1.39 -3.92 12.60
C GLU A 489 1.84 -4.23 14.04
N THR A 490 2.72 -5.22 14.21
CA THR A 490 3.35 -5.49 15.51
C THR A 490 4.29 -4.37 15.95
N VAL A 491 5.16 -3.87 15.07
CA VAL A 491 6.10 -2.78 15.43
C VAL A 491 5.40 -1.43 15.57
N GLU A 492 4.30 -1.21 14.84
CA GLU A 492 3.37 -0.09 15.09
C GLU A 492 2.85 -0.13 16.53
N SER A 493 2.25 -1.26 16.92
CA SER A 493 1.67 -1.42 18.26
C SER A 493 2.72 -1.34 19.36
N LEU A 494 3.93 -1.87 19.15
CA LEU A 494 5.05 -1.72 20.08
C LEU A 494 5.44 -0.25 20.25
N MET A 495 5.52 0.52 19.15
CA MET A 495 5.84 1.95 19.19
C MET A 495 4.83 2.71 20.05
N VAL A 496 3.53 2.49 19.80
CA VAL A 496 2.47 3.16 20.57
C VAL A 496 2.50 2.74 22.03
N LEU A 497 2.59 1.45 22.34
CA LEU A 497 2.61 0.97 23.72
C LEU A 497 3.84 1.44 24.50
N TYR A 498 5.01 1.48 23.87
CA TYR A 498 6.19 2.08 24.49
C TYR A 498 5.95 3.56 24.79
N ARG A 499 5.41 4.33 23.85
CA ARG A 499 5.14 5.77 24.07
C ARG A 499 4.10 6.01 25.16
N VAL A 500 3.09 5.15 25.27
CA VAL A 500 2.03 5.26 26.28
C VAL A 500 2.49 4.81 27.67
N THR A 501 3.32 3.76 27.76
CA THR A 501 3.61 3.09 29.04
C THR A 501 5.02 3.28 29.56
N LYS A 502 5.98 3.61 28.69
CA LYS A 502 7.42 3.63 28.97
C LYS A 502 8.01 2.30 29.42
N ASP A 503 7.32 1.19 29.15
CA ASP A 503 7.82 -0.14 29.44
C ASP A 503 8.86 -0.56 28.38
N GLU A 504 10.13 -0.65 28.79
CA GLU A 504 11.26 -0.95 27.89
C GLU A 504 11.16 -2.33 27.24
N LYS A 505 10.34 -3.26 27.76
CA LYS A 505 10.13 -4.56 27.12
C LYS A 505 9.65 -4.41 25.67
N TYR A 506 8.90 -3.35 25.35
CA TYR A 506 8.40 -3.14 23.99
C TYR A 506 9.53 -2.76 23.01
N ARG A 507 10.55 -2.05 23.49
CA ARG A 507 11.78 -1.82 22.72
C ARG A 507 12.61 -3.09 22.61
N GLU A 508 12.68 -3.91 23.66
CA GLU A 508 13.34 -5.22 23.59
C GLU A 508 12.69 -6.13 22.54
N TYR A 509 11.36 -6.22 22.51
CA TYR A 509 10.62 -6.95 21.48
C TYR A 509 10.92 -6.39 20.08
N GLY A 510 10.91 -5.06 19.92
CA GLY A 510 11.28 -4.41 18.66
C GLY A 510 12.69 -4.75 18.19
N ARG A 511 13.67 -4.82 19.11
CA ARG A 511 15.06 -5.22 18.78
C ARG A 511 15.15 -6.64 18.28
N GLU A 512 14.38 -7.56 18.86
CA GLU A 512 14.35 -8.96 18.39
C GLU A 512 13.78 -9.06 16.97
N ILE A 513 12.68 -8.36 16.69
CA ILE A 513 12.05 -8.31 15.38
C ILE A 513 12.99 -7.67 14.35
N MET A 514 13.61 -6.53 14.70
CA MET A 514 14.60 -5.85 13.85
C MET A 514 15.76 -6.79 13.47
N LYS A 515 16.33 -7.50 14.45
CA LYS A 515 17.40 -8.50 14.22
C LYS A 515 16.91 -9.66 13.35
N ALA A 516 15.66 -10.06 13.48
CA ALA A 516 15.06 -11.11 12.67
C ALA A 516 14.91 -10.69 11.20
N PHE A 517 14.50 -9.44 10.92
CA PHE A 517 14.48 -8.91 9.56
C PHE A 517 15.89 -8.83 8.95
N GLU A 518 16.86 -8.31 9.69
CA GLU A 518 18.26 -8.25 9.23
C GLU A 518 18.83 -9.63 8.89
N LYS A 519 18.52 -10.64 9.72
CA LYS A 519 19.02 -12.00 9.53
C LYS A 519 18.35 -12.72 8.35
N ASN A 520 17.04 -12.57 8.21
CA ASN A 520 16.24 -13.47 7.36
C ASN A 520 15.71 -12.82 6.08
N CYS A 521 15.68 -11.49 6.01
CA CYS A 521 15.02 -10.77 4.91
C CYS A 521 15.98 -9.88 4.09
N ARG A 522 17.15 -9.54 4.63
CA ARG A 522 18.12 -8.65 3.98
C ARG A 522 18.73 -9.30 2.72
N LEU A 523 18.74 -8.57 1.61
CA LEU A 523 19.33 -9.00 0.34
C LEU A 523 20.78 -8.50 0.19
N GLU A 524 21.62 -9.25 -0.53
CA GLU A 524 23.06 -8.94 -0.69
C GLU A 524 23.35 -7.64 -1.45
N ARG A 525 22.49 -7.24 -2.40
CA ARG A 525 22.75 -6.09 -3.29
C ARG A 525 22.00 -4.81 -2.85
N GLY A 526 21.18 -4.88 -1.81
CA GLY A 526 20.25 -3.82 -1.41
C GLY A 526 18.81 -4.33 -1.48
N GLY A 527 17.96 -3.82 -0.59
CA GLY A 527 16.57 -4.27 -0.46
C GLY A 527 16.37 -5.39 0.57
N TYR A 528 15.10 -5.66 0.85
CA TYR A 528 14.61 -6.73 1.72
C TYR A 528 13.54 -7.52 0.98
N ALA A 529 13.36 -8.78 1.35
CA ALA A 529 12.39 -9.63 0.71
C ALA A 529 11.57 -10.43 1.73
N SER A 530 10.30 -10.65 1.37
CA SER A 530 9.42 -11.59 2.05
C SER A 530 10.02 -12.99 2.12
N ILE A 531 9.67 -13.75 3.16
CA ILE A 531 10.11 -15.13 3.34
C ILE A 531 8.93 -16.10 3.34
N GLY A 532 9.14 -17.30 2.79
CA GLY A 532 8.04 -18.24 2.52
C GLY A 532 7.65 -19.13 3.70
N ASN A 533 8.46 -19.19 4.76
CA ASN A 533 8.19 -20.02 5.94
C ASN A 533 8.96 -19.47 7.15
N VAL A 534 8.24 -19.07 8.19
CA VAL A 534 8.79 -18.61 9.47
C VAL A 534 8.88 -19.69 10.54
N ALA A 535 8.07 -20.76 10.41
CA ALA A 535 7.76 -21.67 11.50
C ALA A 535 8.86 -22.71 11.72
N LYS A 536 9.05 -23.63 10.77
CA LYS A 536 10.08 -24.69 10.83
C LYS A 536 10.61 -24.99 9.43
N GLY A 537 11.93 -25.10 9.28
CA GLY A 537 12.59 -25.54 8.05
C GLY A 537 13.36 -24.45 7.31
N PRO A 538 13.87 -24.73 6.09
CA PRO A 538 14.73 -23.80 5.37
C PRO A 538 13.96 -22.53 4.99
N ILE A 539 14.58 -21.38 5.28
CA ILE A 539 14.04 -20.07 4.91
C ILE A 539 14.23 -19.88 3.40
N HIS A 540 13.15 -19.52 2.72
CA HIS A 540 13.16 -19.17 1.30
C HIS A 540 12.87 -17.68 1.15
N ILE A 541 13.94 -16.92 0.91
CA ILE A 541 13.90 -15.46 0.70
C ILE A 541 13.36 -15.16 -0.70
N GLY A 542 12.54 -14.11 -0.82
CA GLY A 542 11.85 -13.75 -2.05
C GLY A 542 10.64 -14.66 -2.29
N PHE A 543 9.81 -14.89 -1.27
CA PHE A 543 8.55 -15.61 -1.46
C PHE A 543 7.67 -14.88 -2.49
N ARG A 544 7.43 -13.59 -2.24
CA ARG A 544 6.96 -12.62 -3.23
C ARG A 544 8.13 -12.05 -4.03
N ASN A 545 7.81 -11.53 -5.20
CA ASN A 545 8.84 -10.94 -6.04
C ASN A 545 9.12 -9.50 -5.61
N GLU A 546 8.18 -8.87 -4.94
CA GLU A 546 8.17 -7.46 -4.59
C GLU A 546 8.81 -7.25 -3.21
N MET A 547 9.60 -6.18 -3.08
CA MET A 547 9.80 -5.53 -1.78
C MET A 547 8.63 -4.58 -1.59
N GLU A 548 7.76 -4.92 -0.65
CA GLU A 548 6.56 -4.14 -0.36
C GLU A 548 6.93 -2.72 0.10
N SER A 549 6.19 -1.72 -0.38
CA SER A 549 6.49 -0.30 -0.12
C SER A 549 6.42 0.04 1.38
N PHE A 550 5.43 -0.54 2.07
CA PHE A 550 5.23 -0.42 3.52
C PHE A 550 6.41 -0.87 4.37
N PHE A 551 7.36 -1.65 3.81
CA PHE A 551 8.54 -1.99 4.60
C PHE A 551 9.33 -0.73 4.96
N ILE A 552 9.51 0.18 3.98
CA ILE A 552 10.15 1.48 4.22
C ILE A 552 9.17 2.41 4.92
N ALA A 553 7.96 2.56 4.37
CA ALA A 553 6.98 3.54 4.85
C ALA A 553 6.53 3.29 6.29
N GLU A 554 6.40 2.04 6.70
CA GLU A 554 5.80 1.69 7.98
C GLU A 554 6.75 0.95 8.91
N THR A 555 7.25 -0.22 8.49
CA THR A 555 8.00 -1.11 9.39
C THR A 555 9.25 -0.43 9.92
N LEU A 556 10.05 0.18 9.02
CA LEU A 556 11.26 0.90 9.40
C LEU A 556 10.94 2.23 10.09
N LYS A 557 9.89 2.95 9.67
CA LYS A 557 9.46 4.18 10.33
C LYS A 557 9.05 3.93 11.78
N TYR A 558 8.22 2.92 12.04
CA TYR A 558 7.79 2.58 13.40
C TYR A 558 8.91 2.02 14.26
N LEU A 559 9.83 1.22 13.71
CA LEU A 559 11.05 0.81 14.42
C LEU A 559 11.90 2.02 14.80
N PHE A 560 12.10 2.97 13.89
CA PHE A 560 12.84 4.20 14.18
C PHE A 560 12.16 4.97 15.32
N LEU A 561 10.84 5.21 15.22
CA LEU A 561 10.06 5.93 16.22
C LEU A 561 9.92 5.22 17.57
N LEU A 562 9.95 3.89 17.59
CA LEU A 562 9.98 3.07 18.81
C LEU A 562 11.25 3.35 19.61
N PHE A 563 12.38 3.52 18.94
CA PHE A 563 13.67 3.82 19.57
C PHE A 563 13.94 5.32 19.74
N SER A 564 13.13 6.20 19.15
CA SER A 564 13.22 7.66 19.31
C SER A 564 12.63 8.18 20.63
N ASP A 565 12.95 9.43 20.94
CA ASP A 565 12.23 10.22 21.95
C ASP A 565 10.82 10.62 21.49
N ASP A 566 9.91 10.80 22.45
CA ASP A 566 8.50 11.13 22.24
C ASP A 566 8.26 12.45 21.51
N SER A 567 9.20 13.39 21.58
CA SER A 567 9.07 14.68 20.89
C SER A 567 9.11 14.54 19.38
N MET A 568 9.65 13.44 18.85
CA MET A 568 9.68 13.16 17.43
C MET A 568 8.34 12.58 16.98
N LEU A 569 7.57 13.36 16.22
CA LEU A 569 6.20 13.03 15.80
C LEU A 569 5.33 12.63 17.00
N SER A 570 5.15 13.55 17.95
CA SER A 570 4.41 13.31 19.18
C SER A 570 2.99 12.82 18.90
N LEU A 571 2.56 11.79 19.65
CA LEU A 571 1.18 11.27 19.58
C LEU A 571 0.11 12.25 20.12
N ASP A 572 0.53 13.40 20.68
CA ASP A 572 -0.35 14.49 21.08
C ASP A 572 -0.58 15.52 19.96
N GLU A 573 0.29 15.53 18.94
CA GLU A 573 0.26 16.50 17.83
C GLU A 573 -0.01 15.84 16.48
N ILE A 574 0.28 14.55 16.37
CA ILE A 574 0.22 13.77 15.14
C ILE A 574 -0.71 12.57 15.30
N VAL A 575 -1.45 12.28 14.23
CA VAL A 575 -2.12 11.01 14.02
C VAL A 575 -1.62 10.40 12.71
N PHE A 576 -1.13 9.17 12.75
CA PHE A 576 -0.68 8.44 11.56
C PHE A 576 -1.88 7.91 10.81
N ASN A 577 -1.91 7.99 9.48
CA ASN A 577 -2.86 7.22 8.67
C ASN A 577 -2.56 5.71 8.76
N THR A 578 -3.29 4.85 8.04
CA THR A 578 -3.12 3.38 8.12
C THR A 578 -1.83 2.88 7.44
N GLU A 579 -1.15 3.70 6.62
CA GLU A 579 0.15 3.41 6.00
C GLU A 579 1.29 4.23 6.65
N ALA A 580 1.16 4.49 7.96
CA ALA A 580 2.14 5.21 8.78
C ALA A 580 2.52 6.63 8.32
N HIS A 581 1.68 7.32 7.54
CA HIS A 581 1.92 8.70 7.16
C HIS A 581 1.37 9.67 8.22
N PRO A 582 2.22 10.49 8.88
CA PRO A 582 1.78 11.39 9.94
C PRO A 582 0.99 12.59 9.41
N PHE A 583 -0.18 12.86 9.99
CA PHE A 583 -0.97 14.08 9.80
C PHE A 583 -1.11 14.87 11.11
N PRO A 584 -1.11 16.20 11.05
CA PRO A 584 -1.29 17.05 12.23
C PRO A 584 -2.74 17.01 12.73
N ILE A 585 -2.88 16.79 14.03
CA ILE A 585 -4.15 16.91 14.76
C ILE A 585 -4.60 18.37 14.71
N GLU A 586 -5.91 18.60 14.54
CA GLU A 586 -6.46 19.96 14.64
C GLU A 586 -6.20 20.55 16.02
N LYS A 587 -5.63 21.75 16.07
CA LYS A 587 -5.53 22.48 17.33
C LYS A 587 -6.92 22.89 17.78
N THR A 588 -7.24 22.64 19.04
CA THR A 588 -8.36 23.31 19.71
C THR A 588 -7.94 24.76 19.92
N ASP A 589 -8.72 25.72 19.41
CA ASP A 589 -8.55 27.12 19.80
C ASP A 589 -8.69 27.18 21.33
N SER A 590 -7.58 27.41 22.02
CA SER A 590 -7.49 27.48 23.49
C SER A 590 -7.87 28.85 24.00
#